data_AF-A0A536U5R2-F1
#
_entry.id   AF-A0A536U5R2-F1
#
_cell.length_a   1.000
_cell.length_b   1.000
_cell.length_c   1.000
_cell.angle_alpha   90.00
_cell.angle_beta   90.00
_cell.angle_gamma   90.00
#
_symmetry.space_group_name_H-M   'P 1'
#
loop_
_entity.id
_entity.type
_entity.pdbx_description
1 polymer ?
#
loop_
_entity_poly.entity_id
_entity_poly.type
_entity_poly.pdbx_seq_one_letter_code
_entity_poly.pdbx_strand_id
1 'polypeptide(L)'
;MGDARKHRKEDDEIDRHRWVKSSACARLLPMPVGRNDPCPCGSGKKYKRCCGAVVPINPVSVTGGARQCGTCTACCDGWVKGTIFGHEMKPGQPCHFRGEGCCSIYERRPVDPCRNFVCGWLQEESPFPEEFKPDRLGVLIIPVRWRTKTAYILRSAGRDPDEPLLAWMREFSLKSDRPFFYESSGERFGFGPREFQIEMLARLERGERLW
;
A
#
# COMPACT_ATOMS: atom_id res chain seq x y z
N MET A 1 4.21 1.69 -83.03
CA MET A 1 2.89 1.04 -83.16
C MET A 1 2.99 -0.35 -82.57
N GLY A 2 2.31 -0.61 -81.44
CA GLY A 2 2.09 -1.93 -80.80
C GLY A 2 3.37 -2.65 -80.31
N ASP A 3 3.39 -3.50 -79.30
CA ASP A 3 2.35 -4.07 -78.44
C ASP A 3 3.04 -4.71 -77.21
N ALA A 4 2.23 -5.25 -76.30
CA ALA A 4 2.43 -5.43 -74.88
C ALA A 4 3.34 -6.60 -74.37
N ARG A 5 3.46 -6.59 -73.03
CA ARG A 5 3.67 -7.72 -72.09
C ARG A 5 5.09 -8.25 -71.85
N LYS A 6 5.65 -7.94 -70.66
CA LYS A 6 5.56 -8.82 -69.46
C LYS A 6 6.23 -8.19 -68.22
N HIS A 7 5.55 -8.37 -67.10
CA HIS A 7 5.92 -8.04 -65.72
C HIS A 7 7.25 -8.63 -65.24
N ARG A 8 7.96 -7.88 -64.38
CA ARG A 8 8.51 -8.41 -63.12
C ARG A 8 8.99 -7.31 -62.14
N LYS A 9 8.49 -7.37 -60.88
CA LYS A 9 9.10 -7.01 -59.58
C LYS A 9 9.62 -5.57 -59.38
N GLU A 10 9.61 -4.94 -58.21
CA GLU A 10 9.48 -5.32 -56.80
C GLU A 10 9.23 -3.97 -56.11
N ASP A 11 8.26 -3.85 -55.19
CA ASP A 11 8.21 -2.72 -54.26
C ASP A 11 7.70 -3.19 -52.90
N ASP A 12 8.17 -2.43 -51.93
CA ASP A 12 8.27 -2.68 -50.51
C ASP A 12 6.95 -2.83 -49.72
N GLU A 13 7.19 -3.25 -48.48
CA GLU A 13 6.57 -2.67 -47.28
C GLU A 13 5.46 -3.48 -46.57
N ILE A 14 5.89 -4.07 -45.43
CA ILE A 14 5.23 -4.14 -44.11
C ILE A 14 3.74 -4.51 -44.07
N ASP A 15 3.41 -5.70 -43.53
CA ASP A 15 2.50 -5.76 -42.38
C ASP A 15 2.59 -7.08 -41.59
N ARG A 16 2.20 -6.91 -40.33
CA ARG A 16 2.25 -7.72 -39.12
C ARG A 16 1.49 -9.05 -39.17
N HIS A 17 1.88 -9.89 -38.21
CA HIS A 17 1.22 -11.09 -37.68
C HIS A 17 1.25 -12.36 -38.53
N ARG A 18 2.07 -13.33 -38.10
CA ARG A 18 1.54 -14.67 -37.76
C ARG A 18 2.57 -15.53 -37.01
N TRP A 19 2.22 -15.85 -35.77
CA TRP A 19 2.68 -17.02 -35.00
C TRP A 19 2.80 -18.28 -35.85
N VAL A 20 3.83 -19.12 -35.60
CA VAL A 20 3.72 -20.60 -35.59
C VAL A 20 5.00 -21.27 -35.04
N LYS A 21 4.81 -21.94 -33.90
CA LYS A 21 5.29 -23.28 -33.46
C LYS A 21 6.78 -23.52 -33.16
N SER A 22 7.06 -23.79 -31.87
CA SER A 22 7.58 -25.08 -31.36
C SER A 22 7.70 -24.98 -29.82
N SER A 23 6.75 -25.45 -28.98
CA SER A 23 6.54 -26.82 -28.48
C SER A 23 7.77 -27.57 -27.95
N ALA A 24 8.08 -27.40 -26.65
CA ALA A 24 8.25 -28.51 -25.69
C ALA A 24 8.58 -28.05 -24.24
N CYS A 25 7.76 -28.51 -23.29
CA CYS A 25 7.96 -28.62 -21.83
C CYS A 25 8.15 -27.33 -21.00
N ALA A 26 7.15 -26.74 -20.33
CA ALA A 26 6.17 -27.27 -19.36
C ALA A 26 6.76 -27.81 -18.03
N ARG A 27 7.04 -26.88 -17.09
CA ARG A 27 6.94 -27.02 -15.62
C ARG A 27 7.34 -25.66 -15.03
N LEU A 28 6.41 -24.80 -14.60
CA LEU A 28 6.02 -24.64 -13.19
C LEU A 28 4.76 -23.75 -13.10
N LEU A 29 3.59 -24.28 -13.46
CA LEU A 29 2.33 -23.68 -13.02
C LEU A 29 2.01 -24.21 -11.61
N PRO A 30 1.69 -23.37 -10.60
CA PRO A 30 1.24 -23.86 -9.31
C PRO A 30 -0.10 -24.59 -9.51
N MET A 31 -0.10 -25.89 -9.24
CA MET A 31 -1.30 -26.72 -9.30
C MET A 31 -2.39 -26.18 -8.34
N PRO A 32 -3.69 -26.35 -8.68
CA PRO A 32 -4.76 -26.11 -7.73
C PRO A 32 -4.66 -27.12 -6.59
N VAL A 33 -4.03 -26.73 -5.49
CA VAL A 33 -3.88 -27.56 -4.28
C VAL A 33 -5.23 -27.64 -3.56
N GLY A 34 -5.69 -28.86 -3.27
CA GLY A 34 -6.92 -29.10 -2.52
C GLY A 34 -6.78 -28.70 -1.05
N ARG A 35 -7.87 -28.23 -0.42
CA ARG A 35 -7.86 -27.76 0.98
C ARG A 35 -7.31 -28.77 1.99
N ASN A 36 -7.38 -30.07 1.72
CA ASN A 36 -6.91 -31.11 2.63
C ASN A 36 -5.53 -31.67 2.29
N ASP A 37 -4.95 -31.28 1.16
CA ASP A 37 -3.68 -31.82 0.68
C ASP A 37 -2.50 -31.34 1.54
N PRO A 38 -1.37 -32.05 1.55
CA PRO A 38 -0.14 -31.57 2.17
C PRO A 38 0.24 -30.19 1.62
N CYS A 39 0.57 -29.27 2.52
CA CYS A 39 0.83 -27.90 2.14
C CYS A 39 2.14 -27.83 1.32
N PRO A 40 2.13 -27.16 0.15
CA PRO A 40 3.29 -27.13 -0.76
C PRO A 40 4.49 -26.37 -0.20
N CYS A 41 4.35 -25.69 0.94
CA CYS A 41 5.46 -25.06 1.67
C CYS A 41 6.38 -26.05 2.40
N GLY A 42 6.13 -27.37 2.30
CA GLY A 42 6.95 -28.40 2.92
C GLY A 42 6.71 -28.59 4.42
N SER A 43 5.69 -27.94 4.99
CA SER A 43 5.40 -28.01 6.43
C SER A 43 4.85 -29.35 6.93
N GLY A 44 4.49 -30.26 6.02
CA GLY A 44 3.83 -31.53 6.34
C GLY A 44 2.38 -31.39 6.83
N LYS A 45 1.87 -30.16 7.02
CA LYS A 45 0.50 -29.87 7.48
C LYS A 45 -0.48 -29.85 6.31
N LYS A 46 -1.78 -30.11 6.56
CA LYS A 46 -2.84 -29.94 5.53
C LYS A 46 -2.97 -28.47 5.13
N TYR A 47 -3.20 -28.18 3.84
CA TYR A 47 -3.23 -26.83 3.27
C TYR A 47 -4.16 -25.87 4.04
N LYS A 48 -5.40 -26.28 4.34
CA LYS A 48 -6.38 -25.49 5.11
C LYS A 48 -5.99 -25.21 6.57
N ARG A 49 -4.95 -25.87 7.10
CA ARG A 49 -4.41 -25.67 8.44
C ARG A 49 -3.01 -25.03 8.40
N CYS A 50 -2.59 -24.59 7.22
CA CYS A 50 -1.32 -23.91 6.97
C CYS A 50 -1.60 -22.69 6.08
N CYS A 51 -1.08 -22.64 4.86
CA CYS A 51 -1.23 -21.48 3.97
C CYS A 51 -2.68 -21.17 3.56
N GLY A 52 -3.59 -22.14 3.60
CA GLY A 52 -5.01 -21.97 3.29
C GLY A 52 -5.91 -21.83 4.53
N ALA A 53 -5.34 -21.57 5.71
CA ALA A 53 -6.11 -21.35 6.93
C ALA A 53 -6.85 -20.01 6.86
N VAL A 54 -8.18 -20.08 6.87
CA VAL A 54 -9.05 -18.91 7.01
C VAL A 54 -9.45 -18.85 8.48
N VAL A 55 -8.90 -17.87 9.21
CA VAL A 55 -9.27 -17.62 10.60
C VAL A 55 -10.41 -16.59 10.60
N PRO A 56 -11.53 -16.84 11.31
CA PRO A 56 -12.59 -15.85 11.42
C PRO A 56 -12.05 -14.55 12.03
N ILE A 57 -12.34 -13.44 11.36
CA ILE A 57 -11.85 -12.11 11.70
C ILE A 57 -12.77 -11.54 12.77
N ASN A 58 -12.30 -11.50 14.02
CA ASN A 58 -12.84 -10.56 15.00
C ASN A 58 -12.08 -9.23 14.83
N PRO A 59 -12.79 -8.07 14.82
CA PRO A 59 -12.12 -6.78 14.82
C PRO A 59 -11.28 -6.64 16.09
N VAL A 60 -10.02 -6.22 15.93
CA VAL A 60 -9.17 -5.87 17.05
C VAL A 60 -9.70 -4.55 17.62
N SER A 61 -10.26 -4.61 18.82
CA SER A 61 -10.61 -3.44 19.62
C SER A 61 -9.34 -2.64 19.92
N VAL A 62 -9.23 -1.43 19.37
CA VAL A 62 -8.13 -0.50 19.68
C VAL A 62 -8.65 0.47 20.72
N THR A 63 -8.18 0.35 21.96
CA THR A 63 -8.34 1.38 22.99
C THR A 63 -7.43 2.57 22.68
N GLY A 64 -7.90 3.79 22.94
CA GLY A 64 -7.14 5.02 22.70
C GLY A 64 -5.99 5.14 23.70
N GLY A 65 -4.77 5.32 23.19
CA GLY A 65 -3.54 5.40 23.98
C GLY A 65 -3.40 6.65 24.84
N ALA A 66 -2.35 6.67 25.68
CA ALA A 66 -1.95 7.79 26.56
C ALA A 66 -1.64 9.12 25.83
N ARG A 67 -1.51 9.09 24.49
CA ARG A 67 -1.21 10.25 23.65
C ARG A 67 -2.49 10.96 23.21
N GLN A 68 -2.39 12.28 23.03
CA GLN A 68 -3.48 13.11 22.52
C GLN A 68 -3.02 13.88 21.28
N CYS A 69 -3.93 14.08 20.32
CA CYS A 69 -3.64 14.91 19.15
C CYS A 69 -3.23 16.33 19.54
N GLY A 70 -3.81 16.87 20.62
CA GLY A 70 -3.64 18.27 21.01
C GLY A 70 -4.02 19.18 19.84
N THR A 71 -3.08 20.04 19.43
CA THR A 71 -3.27 20.97 18.30
C THR A 71 -3.05 20.36 16.91
N CYS A 72 -2.76 19.06 16.81
CA CYS A 72 -2.42 18.43 15.53
C CYS A 72 -3.64 18.29 14.62
N THR A 73 -3.53 18.83 13.40
CA THR A 73 -4.57 18.75 12.35
C THR A 73 -4.16 17.93 11.13
N ALA A 74 -3.01 17.24 11.16
CA ALA A 74 -2.41 16.61 9.97
C ALA A 74 -3.35 15.65 9.21
N CYS A 75 -4.24 14.92 9.89
CA CYS A 75 -5.23 14.06 9.20
C CYS A 75 -6.34 14.86 8.50
N CYS A 76 -6.63 16.07 8.97
CA CYS A 76 -7.66 16.98 8.45
C CYS A 76 -7.11 18.01 7.45
N ASP A 77 -5.79 18.19 7.35
CA ASP A 77 -5.14 19.17 6.46
C ASP A 77 -5.22 18.81 4.97
N GLY A 78 -5.95 17.74 4.61
CA GLY A 78 -6.23 17.39 3.23
C GLY A 78 -5.19 16.47 2.63
N TRP A 79 -4.62 15.56 3.44
CA TRP A 79 -3.69 14.54 2.97
C TRP A 79 -4.35 13.16 2.86
N VAL A 80 -5.53 12.98 3.44
CA VAL A 80 -6.28 11.71 3.46
C VAL A 80 -7.60 11.90 2.73
N LYS A 81 -8.10 10.82 2.12
CA LYS A 81 -9.43 10.81 1.50
C LYS A 81 -10.49 10.44 2.52
N GLY A 82 -11.62 11.13 2.52
CA GLY A 82 -12.77 10.80 3.34
C GLY A 82 -13.94 11.73 3.11
N THR A 83 -15.11 11.37 3.63
CA THR A 83 -16.32 12.18 3.56
C THR A 83 -16.86 12.38 4.97
N ILE A 84 -17.04 13.64 5.39
CA ILE A 84 -17.54 14.01 6.70
C ILE A 84 -18.81 14.82 6.49
N PHE A 85 -19.97 14.29 6.90
CA PHE A 85 -21.28 14.92 6.73
C PHE A 85 -21.52 15.46 5.30
N GLY A 86 -21.12 14.69 4.28
CA GLY A 86 -21.28 15.06 2.87
C GLY A 86 -20.16 15.95 2.29
N HIS A 87 -19.21 16.42 3.11
CA HIS A 87 -18.06 17.17 2.65
C HIS A 87 -16.88 16.25 2.39
N GLU A 88 -16.37 16.26 1.17
CA GLU A 88 -15.16 15.52 0.80
C GLU A 88 -13.88 16.22 1.31
N MET A 89 -12.93 15.40 1.76
CA MET A 89 -11.53 15.77 1.94
C MET A 89 -10.65 14.81 1.13
N LYS A 90 -9.56 15.31 0.54
CA LYS A 90 -8.63 14.54 -0.31
C LYS A 90 -7.30 15.28 -0.43
N PRO A 91 -6.23 14.65 -0.94
CA PRO A 91 -4.98 15.35 -1.30
C PRO A 91 -5.22 16.71 -1.97
N GLY A 92 -4.77 17.78 -1.32
CA GLY A 92 -4.94 19.18 -1.77
C GLY A 92 -6.27 19.85 -1.37
N GLN A 93 -7.17 19.14 -0.69
CA GLN A 93 -8.45 19.65 -0.19
C GLN A 93 -8.61 19.31 1.29
N PRO A 94 -8.33 20.27 2.20
CA PRO A 94 -8.55 20.12 3.63
C PRO A 94 -9.99 19.78 3.98
N CYS A 95 -10.19 19.16 5.14
CA CYS A 95 -11.51 18.90 5.69
C CYS A 95 -12.27 20.21 5.91
N HIS A 96 -13.55 20.24 5.54
CA HIS A 96 -14.43 21.38 5.76
C HIS A 96 -14.50 21.82 7.23
N PHE A 97 -14.37 20.87 8.16
CA PHE A 97 -14.42 21.11 9.61
C PHE A 97 -13.05 21.29 10.27
N ARG A 98 -12.00 21.54 9.47
CA ARG A 98 -10.65 21.83 9.97
C ARG A 98 -10.63 23.25 10.56
N GLY A 99 -10.61 23.36 11.88
CA GLY A 99 -10.45 24.62 12.59
C GLY A 99 -8.99 24.99 12.83
N GLU A 100 -8.77 26.11 13.52
CA GLU A 100 -7.44 26.57 13.92
C GLU A 100 -6.94 25.74 15.10
N GLY A 101 -6.02 24.82 14.83
CA GLY A 101 -5.45 23.92 15.85
C GLY A 101 -6.39 22.83 16.37
N CYS A 102 -7.67 22.77 15.97
CA CYS A 102 -8.56 21.67 16.35
C CYS A 102 -9.70 21.48 15.35
N CYS A 103 -10.34 20.31 15.37
CA CYS A 103 -11.55 20.05 14.60
C CYS A 103 -12.73 20.83 15.17
N SER A 104 -13.45 21.61 14.34
CA SER A 104 -14.61 22.41 14.79
C SER A 104 -15.81 21.58 15.24
N ILE A 105 -15.80 20.28 14.92
CA ILE A 105 -16.84 19.32 15.32
C ILE A 105 -16.26 18.19 16.20
N TYR A 106 -15.16 18.41 16.92
CA TYR A 106 -14.41 17.37 17.63
C TYR A 106 -15.29 16.35 18.39
N GLU A 107 -16.23 16.85 19.20
CA GLU A 107 -17.17 16.04 19.99
C GLU A 107 -18.19 15.28 19.14
N ARG A 108 -18.56 15.82 17.99
CA ARG A 108 -19.57 15.26 17.09
C ARG A 108 -18.96 14.57 15.87
N ARG A 109 -17.65 14.27 15.91
CA ARG A 109 -16.97 13.56 14.82
C ARG A 109 -17.69 12.25 14.51
N PRO A 110 -18.01 11.97 13.24
CA PRO A 110 -18.63 10.71 12.87
C PRO A 110 -17.71 9.54 13.19
N VAL A 111 -18.29 8.34 13.34
CA VAL A 111 -17.52 7.12 13.59
C VAL A 111 -16.50 6.90 12.47
N ASP A 112 -16.96 6.93 11.22
CA ASP A 112 -16.12 6.85 10.02
C ASP A 112 -16.04 8.21 9.28
N PRO A 113 -14.87 8.63 8.79
CA PRO A 113 -13.54 8.09 9.09
C PRO A 113 -12.96 8.62 10.42
N CYS A 114 -13.59 9.63 11.04
CA CYS A 114 -12.93 10.49 12.02
C CYS A 114 -12.57 9.83 13.36
N ARG A 115 -13.42 8.96 13.90
CA ARG A 115 -13.14 8.26 15.18
C ARG A 115 -12.45 6.91 14.95
N ASN A 116 -12.71 6.26 13.83
CA ASN A 116 -12.08 5.01 13.44
C ASN A 116 -10.62 5.18 13.02
N PHE A 117 -10.25 6.36 12.51
CA PHE A 117 -8.88 6.63 12.12
C PHE A 117 -8.01 6.94 13.34
N VAL A 118 -7.04 6.06 13.61
CA VAL A 118 -5.97 6.26 14.59
C VAL A 118 -4.64 6.22 13.83
N CYS A 119 -3.92 7.35 13.79
CA CYS A 119 -2.61 7.40 13.13
C CYS A 119 -1.57 6.59 13.94
N GLY A 120 -0.49 6.17 13.28
CA GLY A 120 0.54 5.30 13.87
C GLY A 120 1.13 5.88 15.16
N TRP A 121 1.33 7.20 15.22
CA TRP A 121 1.84 7.90 16.40
C TRP A 121 0.88 7.92 17.59
N LEU A 122 -0.44 7.93 17.34
CA LEU A 122 -1.48 8.03 18.38
C LEU A 122 -1.86 6.66 18.98
N GLN A 123 -1.38 5.56 18.40
CA GLN A 123 -1.66 4.22 18.91
C GLN A 123 -1.17 4.05 20.35
N GLU A 124 -1.90 3.27 21.17
CA GLU A 124 -1.55 2.99 22.57
C GLU A 124 -0.15 2.42 22.72
N GLU A 125 0.21 1.45 21.88
CA GLU A 125 1.55 0.88 21.79
C GLU A 125 2.29 1.40 20.56
N SER A 126 2.22 2.72 20.33
CA SER A 126 2.92 3.34 19.21
C SER A 126 4.44 3.13 19.36
N PRO A 127 5.12 2.53 18.36
CA PRO A 127 6.57 2.40 18.36
C PRO A 127 7.28 3.71 18.02
N PHE A 128 6.54 4.75 17.64
CA PHE A 128 7.10 5.99 17.12
C PHE A 128 7.48 6.95 18.25
N PRO A 129 8.67 7.58 18.16
CA PRO A 129 9.10 8.62 19.08
C PRO A 129 8.15 9.83 19.16
N GLU A 130 8.29 10.66 20.19
CA GLU A 130 7.43 11.84 20.41
C GLU A 130 7.62 12.91 19.32
N GLU A 131 8.83 13.04 18.78
CA GLU A 131 9.17 13.91 17.66
C GLU A 131 8.46 13.54 16.35
N PHE A 132 7.97 12.30 16.22
CA PHE A 132 7.24 11.84 15.04
C PHE A 132 5.76 12.22 15.05
N LYS A 133 5.35 13.10 15.98
CA LYS A 133 4.01 13.69 15.98
C LYS A 133 3.75 14.36 14.62
N PRO A 134 2.66 14.01 13.90
CA PRO A 134 2.52 14.36 12.49
C PRO A 134 2.61 15.85 12.14
N ASP A 135 2.13 16.75 13.00
CA ASP A 135 2.20 18.20 12.78
C ASP A 135 3.61 18.77 12.93
N ARG A 136 4.49 18.08 13.67
CA ARG A 136 5.91 18.42 13.80
C ARG A 136 6.75 17.74 12.72
N LEU A 137 6.45 16.47 12.45
CA LEU A 137 7.17 15.65 11.48
C LEU A 137 6.88 16.12 10.03
N GLY A 138 5.68 16.64 9.77
CA GLY A 138 5.22 16.95 8.42
C GLY A 138 4.87 15.70 7.61
N VAL A 139 4.77 14.53 8.26
CA VAL A 139 4.44 13.24 7.65
C VAL A 139 3.36 12.57 8.49
N LEU A 140 2.29 12.13 7.83
CA LEU A 140 1.23 11.35 8.45
C LEU A 140 1.56 9.86 8.36
N ILE A 141 1.72 9.22 9.52
CA ILE A 141 1.95 7.78 9.63
C ILE A 141 0.60 7.06 9.68
N ILE A 142 0.24 6.35 8.63
CA ILE A 142 -1.04 5.65 8.50
C ILE A 142 -0.82 4.14 8.70
N PRO A 143 -1.32 3.53 9.78
CA PRO A 143 -1.22 2.09 9.95
C PRO A 143 -2.14 1.38 8.97
N VAL A 144 -1.62 0.38 8.27
CA VAL A 144 -2.37 -0.49 7.37
C VAL A 144 -2.05 -1.94 7.70
N ARG A 145 -2.91 -2.86 7.24
CA ARG A 145 -2.68 -4.29 7.41
C ARG A 145 -1.98 -4.85 6.19
N TRP A 146 -0.85 -5.53 6.40
CA TRP A 146 -0.22 -6.35 5.39
C TRP A 146 -0.14 -7.79 5.89
N ARG A 147 -0.94 -8.67 5.28
CA ARG A 147 -1.14 -10.06 5.73
C ARG A 147 -1.60 -10.11 7.20
N THR A 148 -0.79 -10.69 8.08
CA THR A 148 -1.01 -10.78 9.53
C THR A 148 -0.25 -9.71 10.31
N LYS A 149 0.54 -8.87 9.63
CA LYS A 149 1.40 -7.86 10.25
C LYS A 149 0.82 -6.45 10.04
N THR A 150 1.20 -5.54 10.92
CA THR A 150 0.99 -4.10 10.72
C THR A 150 2.07 -3.58 9.78
N ALA A 151 1.66 -2.79 8.80
CA ALA A 151 2.53 -1.98 7.97
C ALA A 151 2.18 -0.51 8.14
N TYR A 152 3.05 0.39 7.71
CA TYR A 152 2.83 1.82 7.83
C TYR A 152 2.96 2.52 6.48
N ILE A 153 2.06 3.42 6.15
CA ILE A 153 2.21 4.33 5.02
C ILE A 153 2.67 5.67 5.56
N LEU A 154 3.83 6.13 5.13
CA LEU A 154 4.38 7.45 5.40
C LEU A 154 3.89 8.40 4.30
N ARG A 155 2.85 9.16 4.62
CA ARG A 155 2.24 10.08 3.67
C ARG A 155 2.66 11.50 3.96
N SER A 156 3.10 12.22 2.93
CA SER A 156 3.46 13.63 3.06
C SER A 156 2.30 14.44 3.63
N ALA A 157 2.59 15.24 4.65
CA ALA A 157 1.66 16.12 5.34
C ALA A 157 2.30 17.52 5.49
N GLY A 158 2.68 18.10 4.36
CA GLY A 158 3.44 19.34 4.26
C GLY A 158 4.94 19.14 4.01
N ARG A 159 5.48 17.95 4.30
CA ARG A 159 6.86 17.56 3.97
C ARG A 159 6.90 16.10 3.52
N ASP A 160 7.76 15.79 2.56
CA ASP A 160 8.07 14.40 2.21
C ASP A 160 8.90 13.74 3.32
N PRO A 161 8.81 12.41 3.52
CA PRO A 161 9.69 11.66 4.42
C PRO A 161 11.16 11.90 4.08
N ASP A 162 11.89 12.49 5.02
CA ASP A 162 13.31 12.77 4.86
C ASP A 162 14.19 11.56 5.21
N GLU A 163 15.47 11.65 4.88
CA GLU A 163 16.41 10.55 5.07
C GLU A 163 16.57 10.10 6.53
N PRO A 164 16.60 11.00 7.54
CA PRO A 164 16.58 10.60 8.94
C PRO A 164 15.34 9.77 9.31
N LEU A 165 14.14 10.18 8.89
CA LEU A 165 12.92 9.41 9.12
C LEU A 165 12.99 8.05 8.41
N LEU A 166 13.41 8.03 7.14
CA LEU A 166 13.52 6.80 6.36
C LEU A 166 14.56 5.83 6.95
N ALA A 167 15.69 6.34 7.46
CA ALA A 167 16.71 5.53 8.13
C ALA A 167 16.14 4.85 9.39
N TRP A 168 15.45 5.62 10.23
CA TRP A 168 14.77 5.08 11.42
C TRP A 168 13.74 4.02 11.03
N MET A 169 12.92 4.29 10.01
CA MET A 169 11.88 3.38 9.54
C MET A 169 12.45 2.07 8.98
N ARG A 170 13.58 2.13 8.26
CA ARG A 170 14.29 0.92 7.79
C ARG A 170 14.80 0.09 8.95
N GLU A 171 15.45 0.71 9.94
CA GLU A 171 15.94 0.00 11.13
C GLU A 171 14.79 -0.62 11.93
N PHE A 172 13.73 0.14 12.16
CA PHE A 172 12.52 -0.34 12.82
C PHE A 172 11.89 -1.51 12.05
N SER A 173 11.80 -1.43 10.72
CA SER A 173 11.23 -2.48 9.89
C SER A 173 12.02 -3.78 9.96
N LEU A 174 13.36 -3.70 9.93
CA LEU A 174 14.23 -4.86 10.07
C LEU A 174 14.15 -5.50 11.46
N LYS A 175 14.00 -4.71 12.52
CA LYS A 175 13.89 -5.22 13.90
C LYS A 175 12.52 -5.81 14.22
N SER A 176 11.45 -5.21 13.69
CA SER A 176 10.06 -5.54 14.06
C SER A 176 9.33 -6.39 13.02
N ASP A 177 9.95 -6.62 11.86
CA ASP A 177 9.38 -7.36 10.74
C ASP A 177 8.10 -6.71 10.16
N ARG A 178 7.91 -5.40 10.43
CA ARG A 178 6.78 -4.57 9.98
C ARG A 178 7.21 -3.74 8.77
N PRO A 179 6.66 -3.95 7.57
CA PRO A 179 7.03 -3.16 6.40
C PRO A 179 6.44 -1.75 6.45
N PHE A 180 6.94 -0.89 5.57
CA PHE A 180 6.34 0.41 5.36
C PHE A 180 6.40 0.83 3.88
N PHE A 181 5.53 1.76 3.56
CA PHE A 181 5.43 2.45 2.28
C PHE A 181 5.70 3.92 2.50
N TYR A 182 6.22 4.61 1.49
CA TYR A 182 6.42 6.05 1.56
C TYR A 182 6.30 6.71 0.20
N GLU A 183 5.81 7.94 0.19
CA GLU A 183 5.75 8.80 -0.98
C GLU A 183 6.93 9.78 -0.94
N SER A 184 7.67 9.90 -2.03
CA SER A 184 8.76 10.88 -2.15
C SER A 184 8.77 11.41 -3.59
N SER A 185 8.72 12.73 -3.76
CA SER A 185 8.67 13.37 -5.09
C SER A 185 7.53 12.86 -5.99
N GLY A 186 6.40 12.48 -5.38
CA GLY A 186 5.22 11.92 -6.07
C GLY A 186 5.36 10.46 -6.47
N GLU A 187 6.50 9.84 -6.23
CA GLU A 187 6.74 8.41 -6.45
C GLU A 187 6.50 7.59 -5.19
N ARG A 188 6.18 6.31 -5.38
CA ARG A 188 5.71 5.41 -4.34
C ARG A 188 6.68 4.27 -4.14
N PHE A 189 7.13 4.11 -2.91
CA PHE A 189 8.15 3.13 -2.56
C PHE A 189 7.65 2.22 -1.43
N GLY A 190 8.27 1.04 -1.32
CA GLY A 190 8.02 0.10 -0.24
C GLY A 190 9.34 -0.47 0.27
N PHE A 191 9.45 -0.61 1.59
CA PHE A 191 10.57 -1.27 2.25
C PHE A 191 10.06 -2.25 3.31
N GLY A 192 10.74 -3.37 3.46
CA GLY A 192 10.32 -4.38 4.43
C GLY A 192 11.14 -5.66 4.38
N PRO A 193 10.67 -6.71 5.08
CA PRO A 193 11.30 -8.02 5.07
C PRO A 193 11.30 -8.64 3.66
N ARG A 194 12.10 -9.68 3.47
CA ARG A 194 12.36 -10.27 2.14
C ARG A 194 11.06 -10.65 1.41
N GLU A 195 10.10 -11.24 2.11
CA GLU A 195 8.84 -11.66 1.53
C GLU A 195 7.93 -10.49 1.13
N PHE A 196 8.04 -9.35 1.82
CA PHE A 196 7.40 -8.10 1.41
C PHE A 196 8.02 -7.58 0.11
N GLN A 197 9.35 -7.52 0.04
CA GLN A 197 10.05 -7.00 -1.15
C GLN A 197 9.75 -7.83 -2.39
N ILE A 198 9.77 -9.16 -2.29
CA ILE A 198 9.40 -10.06 -3.41
C ILE A 198 7.96 -9.81 -3.87
N GLU A 199 7.03 -9.66 -2.92
CA GLU A 199 5.63 -9.38 -3.26
C GLU A 199 5.49 -8.03 -3.97
N MET A 200 6.15 -6.98 -3.47
CA MET A 200 6.07 -5.64 -4.06
C MET A 200 6.72 -5.57 -5.44
N LEU A 201 7.88 -6.21 -5.64
CA LEU A 201 8.52 -6.31 -6.95
C LEU A 201 7.61 -6.99 -7.96
N ALA A 202 6.98 -8.11 -7.58
CA ALA A 202 6.04 -8.80 -8.46
C ALA A 202 4.80 -7.94 -8.79
N ARG A 203 4.34 -7.07 -7.88
CA ARG A 203 3.26 -6.09 -8.16
C ARG A 203 3.69 -5.05 -9.19
N LEU A 204 4.89 -4.50 -9.03
CA LEU A 204 5.45 -3.51 -9.96
C LEU A 204 5.63 -4.09 -11.36
N GLU A 205 6.10 -5.34 -11.48
CA GLU A 205 6.20 -6.04 -12.76
C GLU A 205 4.84 -6.21 -13.47
N ARG A 206 3.74 -6.27 -12.72
CA ARG A 206 2.37 -6.30 -13.26
C ARG A 206 1.77 -4.92 -13.51
N GLY A 207 2.53 -3.83 -13.25
CA GLY A 207 2.04 -2.46 -13.37
C GLY A 207 1.03 -2.06 -12.29
N GLU A 208 0.99 -2.77 -11.16
CA GLU A 208 0.10 -2.47 -10.04
C GLU A 208 0.66 -1.36 -9.16
N ARG A 209 -0.23 -0.59 -8.52
CA ARG A 209 0.17 0.39 -7.50
C ARG A 209 0.48 -0.31 -6.18
N LEU A 210 1.49 0.19 -5.45
CA LEU A 210 1.91 -0.39 -4.18
C LEU A 210 0.86 -0.22 -3.06
N TRP A 211 0.09 0.88 -3.06
CA TRP A 211 -1.08 1.11 -2.19
C TRP A 211 -2.08 2.10 -2.78
#